data_AF-A0A892IC15-F1
#
_entry.id   AF-A0A892IC15-F1
#
_cell.length_a   1.000
_cell.length_b   1.000
_cell.length_c   1.000
_cell.angle_alpha   90.00
_cell.angle_beta   90.00
_cell.angle_gamma   90.00
#
_symmetry.space_group_name_H-M   'P 1'
#
loop_
_entity.id
_entity.type
_entity.pdbx_description
1 polymer ?
#
loop_
_entity_poly.entity_id
_entity_poly.type
_entity_poly.pdbx_seq_one_letter_code
_entity_poly.pdbx_strand_id
1 'polypeptide(L)'
;MPALSLSPAERSALRSQAHALKPVVLIGAEGLTDAVLKEIDVHLAAHQLIKIRVFGDERDERVAIYDEICDRLNAAPIQHIGKLLVIWKPEAPKAAPSRARRAGTLPSAAEAADSKKGRAPRTVKVVKVSPNASPVRRPKPTKVVVRGNERVTAGGNVKRAKKRQASTKRPYQDK
;
A
#
# COMPACT_ATOMS: atom_id res chain seq x y z
N MET A 1 -2.63 26.81 16.68
CA MET A 1 -3.55 26.28 17.71
C MET A 1 -2.66 25.72 18.82
N PRO A 2 -3.02 25.85 20.10
CA PRO A 2 -2.08 25.57 21.19
C PRO A 2 -1.73 24.08 21.25
N ALA A 3 -0.45 23.81 21.52
CA ALA A 3 0.08 22.48 21.77
C ALA A 3 -0.73 21.68 22.82
N LEU A 4 -0.84 20.37 22.60
CA LEU A 4 -1.56 19.48 23.51
C LEU A 4 -0.87 19.43 24.88
N SER A 5 -1.62 19.76 25.94
CA SER A 5 -1.12 19.71 27.31
C SER A 5 -1.39 18.35 27.95
N LEU A 6 -0.36 17.75 28.54
CA LEU A 6 -0.40 16.45 29.21
C LEU A 6 -0.21 16.59 30.72
N SER A 7 -0.74 15.63 31.48
CA SER A 7 -0.47 15.58 32.92
C SER A 7 1.01 15.26 33.18
N PRO A 8 1.57 15.70 34.34
CA PRO A 8 2.96 15.40 34.69
C PRO A 8 3.28 13.89 34.74
N ALA A 9 2.31 13.08 35.17
CA ALA A 9 2.44 11.63 35.26
C ALA A 9 2.57 10.98 33.87
N GLU A 10 1.67 11.34 32.94
CA GLU A 10 1.71 10.85 31.56
C GLU A 10 2.98 11.30 30.84
N ARG A 11 3.39 12.57 31.03
CA ARG A 11 4.64 13.10 30.45
C ARG A 11 5.86 12.32 30.95
N SER A 12 5.88 11.92 32.22
CA SER A 12 6.96 11.09 32.77
C SER A 12 6.99 9.67 32.18
N ALA A 13 5.82 9.04 32.01
CA ALA A 13 5.72 7.74 31.38
C ALA A 13 6.20 7.75 29.92
N LEU A 14 5.77 8.75 29.13
CA LEU A 14 6.18 8.93 27.74
C LEU A 14 7.67 9.24 27.62
N ARG A 15 8.23 9.98 28.58
CA ARG A 15 9.67 10.24 28.65
C ARG A 15 10.47 8.95 28.78
N SER A 16 10.08 8.09 29.72
CA SER A 16 10.71 6.78 29.92
C SER A 16 10.67 5.93 28.65
N GLN A 17 9.53 5.90 27.95
CA GLN A 17 9.39 5.19 26.68
C GLN A 17 10.27 5.78 25.57
N ALA A 18 10.38 7.11 25.51
CA ALA A 18 11.17 7.80 24.49
C ALA A 18 12.68 7.57 24.64
N HIS A 19 13.19 7.28 25.84
CA HIS A 19 14.63 7.08 26.04
C HIS A 19 15.19 5.93 25.18
N ALA A 20 14.47 4.82 25.06
CA ALA A 20 14.88 3.67 24.27
C ALA A 20 14.75 3.88 22.74
N LEU A 21 13.96 4.86 22.30
CA LEU A 21 13.71 5.10 20.89
C LEU A 21 14.92 5.75 20.20
N LYS A 22 15.21 5.30 18.97
CA LYS A 22 16.16 5.98 18.08
C LYS A 22 15.47 7.16 17.39
N PRO A 23 16.20 8.24 17.08
CA PRO A 23 15.64 9.33 16.29
C PRO A 23 15.21 8.84 14.92
N VAL A 24 13.99 9.17 14.52
CA VAL A 24 13.42 8.78 13.22
C VAL A 24 13.54 9.88 12.17
N VAL A 25 13.45 11.15 12.60
CA VAL A 25 13.58 12.31 11.72
C VAL A 25 14.83 13.10 12.12
N LEU A 26 15.54 13.57 11.09
CA LEU A 26 16.76 14.36 11.19
C LEU A 26 16.53 15.74 10.56
N ILE A 27 16.70 16.81 11.33
CA ILE A 27 16.62 18.20 10.86
C ILE A 27 18.04 18.68 10.59
N GLY A 28 18.36 18.94 9.32
CA GLY A 28 19.67 19.43 8.87
C GLY A 28 19.86 20.94 9.05
N ALA A 29 20.88 21.49 8.39
CA ALA A 29 21.25 22.91 8.47
C ALA A 29 20.21 23.87 7.86
N GLU A 30 19.37 23.39 6.93
CA GLU A 30 18.26 24.18 6.38
C GLU A 30 17.10 24.38 7.38
N GLY A 31 17.16 23.75 8.55
CA GLY A 31 16.15 23.89 9.60
C GLY A 31 14.81 23.24 9.26
N LEU A 32 13.74 23.84 9.76
CA LEU A 32 12.38 23.30 9.64
C LEU A 32 11.75 23.66 8.30
N THR A 33 11.79 22.73 7.34
CA THR A 33 11.12 22.89 6.03
C THR A 33 9.76 22.20 6.00
N ASP A 34 8.91 22.58 5.05
CA ASP A 34 7.58 21.96 4.88
C ASP A 34 7.65 20.46 4.53
N ALA A 35 8.74 20.02 3.89
CA ALA A 35 8.98 18.61 3.61
C ALA A 35 9.20 17.82 4.91
N VAL A 36 10.03 18.37 5.80
CA VAL A 36 10.31 17.78 7.12
C VAL A 36 9.06 17.77 7.98
N LEU A 37 8.25 18.84 7.97
CA LEU A 37 6.98 18.87 8.70
C LEU A 37 6.02 17.76 8.25
N LYS A 38 5.92 17.50 6.94
CA LYS A 38 5.11 16.40 6.41
C LYS A 38 5.64 15.04 6.85
N GLU A 39 6.96 14.85 6.84
CA GLU A 39 7.59 13.63 7.30
C GLU A 39 7.32 13.39 8.79
N ILE A 40 7.44 14.43 9.62
CA ILE A 40 7.11 14.38 11.05
C ILE A 40 5.65 13.97 11.25
N ASP A 41 4.70 14.53 10.49
CA ASP A 41 3.27 14.17 10.61
C ASP A 41 3.01 12.70 10.24
N VAL A 42 3.65 12.18 9.19
CA VAL A 42 3.56 10.76 8.81
C VAL A 42 4.08 9.85 9.91
N HIS A 43 5.24 10.18 10.50
CA HIS A 43 5.80 9.39 11.59
C HIS A 43 5.01 9.51 12.90
N LEU A 44 4.47 10.69 13.21
CA LEU A 44 3.55 10.87 14.35
C LEU A 44 2.29 10.04 14.18
N ALA A 45 1.71 9.98 12.98
CA ALA A 45 0.53 9.16 12.70
C ALA A 45 0.81 7.65 12.87
N ALA A 46 2.02 7.19 12.55
CA ALA A 46 2.40 5.79 12.62
C ALA A 46 2.86 5.33 14.02
N HIS A 47 3.64 6.16 14.73
CA HIS A 47 4.32 5.78 15.96
C HIS A 47 3.82 6.49 17.20
N GLN A 48 3.05 7.58 17.05
CA GLN A 48 2.47 8.41 18.13
C GLN A 48 3.51 9.15 18.99
N LEU A 49 4.60 8.49 19.39
CA LEU A 49 5.74 9.02 20.12
C LEU A 49 6.99 8.94 19.23
N ILE A 50 7.62 10.09 18.95
CA ILE A 50 8.83 10.11 18.13
C ILE A 50 9.93 10.95 18.76
N LYS A 51 11.16 10.62 18.39
CA LYS A 51 12.37 11.37 18.70
C LYS A 51 12.91 11.99 17.42
N ILE A 52 13.15 13.29 17.44
CA ILE A 52 13.68 14.07 16.31
C ILE A 52 15.07 14.56 16.71
N ARG A 53 16.04 14.48 15.81
CA ARG A 53 17.38 15.04 16.03
C ARG A 53 17.53 16.31 15.21
N VAL A 54 17.93 17.40 15.87
CA VAL A 54 18.20 18.69 15.22
C VAL A 54 19.69 18.95 15.18
N PHE A 55 20.23 19.13 13.98
CA PHE A 55 21.61 19.52 13.76
C PHE A 55 21.71 21.04 13.75
N GLY A 56 21.88 21.62 14.94
CA GLY A 56 22.17 23.04 15.16
C GLY A 56 22.82 23.21 16.52
N ASP A 57 23.62 24.26 16.69
CA ASP A 57 24.39 24.49 17.91
C ASP A 57 23.67 25.44 18.88
N GLU A 58 22.99 26.46 18.36
CA GLU A 58 22.14 27.37 19.13
C GLU A 58 20.95 26.67 19.79
N ARG A 59 20.81 26.88 21.11
CA ARG A 59 19.74 26.29 21.91
C ARG A 59 18.39 26.94 21.64
N ASP A 60 18.37 28.25 21.44
CA ASP A 60 17.14 29.02 21.31
C ASP A 60 16.42 28.72 20.00
N GLU A 61 17.18 28.51 18.91
CA GLU A 61 16.64 28.03 17.63
C GLU A 61 15.98 26.66 17.76
N ARG A 62 16.58 25.73 18.52
CA ARG A 62 15.98 24.41 18.74
C ARG A 62 14.68 24.48 19.53
N VAL A 63 14.58 25.41 20.49
CA VAL A 63 13.34 25.64 21.23
C VAL A 63 12.28 26.24 20.30
N ALA A 64 12.64 27.21 19.47
CA ALA A 64 11.72 27.79 18.49
C ALA A 64 11.18 26.73 17.51
N ILE A 65 12.05 25.88 16.96
CA ILE A 65 11.66 24.76 16.08
C ILE A 65 10.73 23.79 16.82
N TYR A 66 11.03 23.50 18.09
CA TYR A 66 10.23 22.58 18.89
C TYR A 66 8.81 23.10 19.12
N ASP A 67 8.68 24.36 19.48
CA ASP A 67 7.39 25.02 19.69
C ASP A 67 6.62 25.12 18.36
N GLU A 68 7.30 25.48 17.26
CA GLU A 68 6.69 25.58 15.94
C GLU A 68 6.14 24.22 15.44
N ILE A 69 6.86 23.12 15.66
CA ILE A 69 6.39 21.77 15.32
C ILE A 69 5.13 21.43 16.14
N CYS A 70 5.13 21.73 17.44
CA CYS A 70 4.00 21.45 18.31
C CYS A 70 2.76 22.23 17.90
N ASP A 71 2.92 23.51 17.54
CA ASP A 71 1.84 24.40 17.12
C ASP A 71 1.25 24.03 15.75
N ARG A 72 2.09 23.61 14.79
CA ARG A 72 1.63 23.22 13.45
C ARG A 72 0.95 21.86 13.43
N LEU A 73 1.48 20.88 14.18
CA LEU A 73 1.01 19.50 14.13
C LEU A 73 0.02 19.14 15.24
N ASN A 74 -0.29 20.09 16.13
CA ASN A 74 -1.05 19.89 17.37
C ASN A 74 -0.48 18.70 18.14
N ALA A 75 0.84 18.71 18.36
CA ALA A 75 1.55 17.69 19.12
C ALA A 75 1.81 18.18 20.56
N ALA A 76 1.99 17.24 21.48
CA ALA A 76 2.35 17.50 22.86
C ALA A 76 3.88 17.51 23.02
N PRO A 77 4.45 18.58 23.60
CA PRO A 77 5.86 18.61 23.96
C PRO A 77 6.11 17.74 25.20
N ILE A 78 7.02 16.76 25.08
CA ILE A 78 7.40 15.86 26.19
C ILE A 78 8.73 16.29 26.82
N GLN A 79 9.78 16.41 26.01
CA GLN A 79 11.12 16.75 26.49
C GLN A 79 12.04 17.24 25.36
N HIS A 80 12.90 18.20 25.71
CA HIS A 80 14.04 18.63 24.91
C HIS A 80 15.33 18.20 25.63
N ILE A 81 16.16 17.39 24.95
CA ILE A 81 17.43 16.86 25.48
C ILE A 81 18.56 17.20 24.50
N GLY A 82 19.27 18.30 24.72
CA GLY A 82 20.39 18.70 23.88
C GLY A 82 19.97 18.89 22.43
N LYS A 83 20.39 17.99 21.53
CA LYS A 83 20.04 17.99 20.10
C LYS A 83 18.81 17.11 19.76
N LEU A 84 18.13 16.57 20.76
CA LEU A 84 17.01 15.64 20.60
C LEU A 84 15.71 16.28 21.12
N LEU A 85 14.67 16.19 20.31
CA LEU A 85 13.32 16.64 20.63
C LEU A 85 12.40 15.42 20.71
N VAL A 86 11.59 15.34 21.76
CA VAL A 86 10.61 14.27 21.95
C VAL A 86 9.22 14.88 21.92
N ILE A 87 8.43 14.44 20.95
CA ILE A 87 7.06 14.89 20.74
C ILE A 87 6.11 13.71 20.68
N TRP A 88 4.87 13.94 21.11
CA TRP A 88 3.83 12.93 21.13
C TRP A 88 2.52 13.46 20.56
N LYS A 89 1.74 12.61 19.88
CA LYS A 89 0.40 12.94 19.41
C LYS A 89 -0.54 11.77 19.66
N PRO A 90 -1.72 11.99 20.26
CA PRO A 90 -2.70 10.93 20.43
C PRO A 90 -3.19 10.45 19.07
N GLU A 91 -3.53 9.17 18.98
CA GLU A 91 -4.16 8.61 17.79
C GLU A 91 -5.50 9.32 17.56
N ALA A 92 -5.65 9.99 16.41
CA ALA A 92 -6.98 10.39 15.98
C ALA A 92 -7.82 9.12 15.84
N PRO A 93 -9.07 9.07 16.34
CA PRO A 93 -9.90 7.88 16.25
C PRO A 93 -9.92 7.45 14.79
N LYS A 94 -9.28 6.32 14.49
CA LYS A 94 -9.19 5.78 13.14
C LYS A 94 -10.62 5.70 12.63
N ALA A 95 -11.01 6.63 11.75
CA ALA A 95 -12.05 6.35 10.79
C ALA A 95 -11.59 5.05 10.14
N ALA A 96 -12.31 3.96 10.43
CA ALA A 96 -11.98 2.62 9.99
C ALA A 96 -11.46 2.70 8.57
N PRO A 97 -10.32 2.04 8.23
CA PRO A 97 -9.77 2.14 6.89
C PRO A 97 -10.91 1.82 5.95
N SER A 98 -11.36 2.83 5.19
CA SER A 98 -12.33 2.58 4.18
C SER A 98 -11.64 1.58 3.28
N ARG A 99 -12.11 0.33 3.31
CA ARG A 99 -11.68 -0.76 2.42
C ARG A 99 -11.98 -0.42 0.95
N ALA A 100 -12.24 0.84 0.63
CA ALA A 100 -12.56 1.39 -0.66
C ALA A 100 -11.39 1.40 -1.66
N ARG A 101 -10.17 1.03 -1.24
CA ARG A 101 -9.05 0.83 -2.19
C ARG A 101 -8.32 -0.48 -1.95
N ARG A 102 -9.08 -1.58 -2.03
CA ARG A 102 -8.67 -2.92 -2.51
C ARG A 102 -9.78 -3.96 -2.42
N ALA A 103 -11.03 -3.58 -2.11
CA ALA A 103 -12.19 -4.36 -2.50
C ALA A 103 -12.55 -4.06 -3.97
N GLY A 104 -11.65 -4.40 -4.89
CA GLY A 104 -12.15 -4.83 -6.19
C GLY A 104 -12.88 -6.12 -5.90
N THR A 105 -14.21 -6.09 -5.80
CA THR A 105 -15.03 -7.30 -5.91
C THR A 105 -14.48 -8.07 -7.10
N LEU A 106 -13.80 -9.18 -6.83
CA LEU A 106 -13.56 -10.16 -7.87
C LEU A 106 -14.96 -10.55 -8.35
N PRO A 107 -15.32 -10.30 -9.63
CA PRO A 107 -16.62 -10.69 -10.12
C PRO A 107 -16.77 -12.18 -9.85
N SER A 108 -17.96 -12.58 -9.36
CA SER A 108 -18.29 -13.99 -9.19
C SER A 108 -18.03 -14.74 -10.51
N ALA A 109 -17.79 -16.04 -10.43
CA ALA A 109 -17.55 -16.85 -11.64
C ALA A 109 -18.69 -16.74 -12.69
N ALA A 110 -19.89 -16.31 -12.27
CA ALA A 110 -21.02 -15.99 -13.13
C ALA A 110 -20.90 -14.60 -13.80
N GLU A 111 -20.48 -13.57 -13.07
CA GLU A 111 -20.30 -12.20 -13.60
C GLU A 111 -19.09 -12.10 -14.55
N ALA A 112 -18.04 -12.88 -14.31
CA ALA A 112 -16.93 -13.03 -15.25
C ALA A 112 -17.33 -13.75 -16.56
N ALA A 113 -18.44 -14.50 -16.55
CA ALA A 113 -18.97 -15.19 -17.72
C ALA A 113 -20.00 -14.35 -18.51
N ASP A 114 -20.62 -13.35 -17.90
CA ASP A 114 -21.63 -12.48 -18.53
C ASP A 114 -21.03 -11.25 -19.24
N SER A 115 -19.76 -10.94 -18.97
CA SER A 115 -19.01 -9.98 -19.77
C SER A 115 -18.92 -10.47 -21.21
N LYS A 116 -19.79 -9.97 -22.10
CA LYS A 116 -19.74 -10.17 -23.56
C LYS A 116 -18.37 -9.85 -24.17
N LYS A 117 -17.51 -9.14 -23.44
CA LYS A 117 -16.06 -9.06 -23.67
C LYS A 117 -15.37 -10.26 -23.01
N GLY A 118 -15.13 -11.31 -23.80
CA GLY A 118 -14.12 -12.31 -23.45
C GLY A 118 -12.75 -11.65 -23.21
N ARG A 119 -11.80 -12.41 -22.63
CA ARG A 119 -10.43 -11.94 -22.37
C ARG A 119 -9.88 -11.16 -23.57
N ALA A 120 -9.25 -10.00 -23.35
CA ALA A 120 -8.66 -9.21 -24.43
C ALA A 120 -7.77 -10.11 -25.32
N PRO A 121 -7.78 -9.91 -26.66
CA PRO A 121 -7.03 -10.76 -27.58
C PRO A 121 -5.55 -10.77 -27.21
N ARG A 122 -4.94 -11.96 -27.17
CA ARG A 122 -3.53 -12.14 -26.81
C ARG A 122 -2.79 -12.81 -27.96
N THR A 123 -1.61 -12.30 -28.27
CA THR A 123 -0.72 -12.94 -29.25
C THR A 123 0.12 -14.00 -28.57
N VAL A 124 0.03 -15.25 -29.03
CA VAL A 124 0.78 -16.39 -28.49
C VAL A 124 1.73 -16.92 -29.57
N LYS A 125 2.99 -17.19 -29.21
CA LYS A 125 3.94 -17.86 -30.10
C LYS A 125 3.70 -19.36 -30.03
N VAL A 126 3.35 -19.97 -31.16
CA VAL A 126 3.15 -21.41 -31.31
C VAL A 126 4.34 -21.99 -32.08
N VAL A 127 4.99 -22.99 -31.49
CA VAL A 127 6.06 -23.77 -32.13
C VAL A 127 5.53 -25.19 -32.30
N LYS A 128 5.13 -25.55 -33.52
CA LYS A 128 4.60 -26.88 -33.82
C LYS A 128 5.70 -27.75 -34.40
N VAL A 129 6.02 -28.85 -33.72
CA VAL A 129 6.88 -29.90 -34.27
C VAL A 129 5.95 -30.86 -35.02
N SER A 130 6.04 -30.90 -36.35
CA SER A 130 5.28 -31.86 -37.14
C SER A 130 5.95 -33.23 -37.06
N PRO A 131 5.20 -34.33 -36.83
CA PRO A 131 5.77 -35.69 -36.83
C PRO A 131 6.46 -36.08 -38.15
N ASN A 132 6.11 -35.43 -39.26
CA ASN A 132 6.66 -35.68 -40.60
C ASN A 132 7.69 -34.62 -41.05
N ALA A 133 8.16 -33.75 -40.15
CA ALA A 133 9.19 -32.76 -40.47
C ALA A 133 10.59 -33.37 -40.33
N SER A 134 11.48 -33.10 -41.29
CA SER A 134 12.86 -33.58 -41.27
C SER A 134 13.56 -33.17 -39.95
N PRO A 135 14.22 -34.11 -39.22
CA PRO A 135 14.87 -33.85 -37.94
C PRO A 135 15.93 -32.73 -37.96
N VAL A 136 16.45 -32.43 -39.16
CA VAL A 136 17.50 -31.43 -39.40
C VAL A 136 16.97 -29.99 -39.38
N ARG A 137 15.66 -29.77 -39.63
CA ARG A 137 15.08 -28.42 -39.75
C ARG A 137 14.43 -27.98 -38.44
N ARG A 138 14.93 -26.90 -37.86
CA ARG A 138 14.33 -26.28 -36.65
C ARG A 138 12.88 -25.83 -36.91
N PRO A 139 11.94 -26.09 -36.00
CA PRO A 139 10.56 -25.67 -36.16
C PRO A 139 10.45 -24.14 -36.12
N LYS A 140 9.72 -23.56 -37.08
CA LYS A 140 9.54 -22.10 -37.16
C LYS A 140 8.45 -21.63 -36.20
N PRO A 141 8.72 -20.67 -35.29
CA PRO A 141 7.70 -20.10 -34.40
C PRO A 141 6.72 -19.23 -35.21
N THR A 142 5.42 -19.49 -35.06
CA THR A 142 4.35 -18.68 -35.67
C THR A 142 3.58 -17.93 -34.58
N LYS A 143 3.30 -16.63 -34.77
CA LYS A 143 2.49 -15.84 -33.84
C LYS A 143 1.02 -16.01 -34.22
N VAL A 144 0.21 -16.51 -33.30
CA VAL A 144 -1.24 -16.71 -33.49
C VAL A 144 -1.99 -15.85 -32.47
N VAL A 145 -3.00 -15.11 -32.94
CA VAL A 145 -3.85 -14.28 -32.08
C VAL A 145 -4.96 -15.15 -31.50
N VAL A 146 -5.00 -15.22 -30.18
CA VAL A 146 -6.02 -15.94 -29.41
C VAL A 146 -7.10 -14.94 -29.01
N ARG A 147 -8.31 -15.15 -29.52
CA ARG A 147 -9.47 -14.32 -29.17
C ARG A 147 -10.04 -14.78 -27.83
N GLY A 148 -10.76 -13.93 -27.10
CA GLY A 148 -11.10 -14.16 -25.70
C GLY A 148 -11.83 -15.47 -25.34
N ASN A 149 -12.47 -16.13 -26.31
CA ASN A 149 -13.14 -17.42 -26.17
C ASN A 149 -12.32 -18.62 -26.71
N GLU A 150 -11.10 -18.38 -27.17
CA GLU A 150 -10.16 -19.36 -27.72
C GLU A 150 -9.06 -19.68 -26.70
N ARG A 151 -8.46 -20.87 -26.83
CA ARG A 151 -7.30 -21.32 -26.03
C ARG A 151 -6.31 -22.08 -26.89
N VAL A 152 -5.01 -21.91 -26.61
CA VAL A 152 -3.93 -22.70 -27.24
C VAL A 152 -3.69 -23.95 -26.40
N THR A 153 -3.77 -25.11 -27.02
CA THR A 153 -3.45 -26.41 -26.39
C THR A 153 -1.94 -26.66 -26.38
N ALA A 154 -1.47 -27.62 -25.56
CA ALA A 154 -0.06 -28.02 -25.51
C ALA A 154 0.52 -28.41 -26.89
N GLY A 155 -0.30 -28.99 -27.77
CA GLY A 155 0.06 -29.31 -29.16
C GLY A 155 0.02 -28.12 -30.13
N GLY A 156 -0.17 -26.89 -29.65
CA GLY A 156 -0.21 -25.68 -30.45
C GLY A 156 -1.53 -25.40 -31.18
N ASN A 157 -2.54 -26.27 -31.08
CA ASN A 157 -3.84 -26.04 -31.73
C ASN A 157 -4.68 -25.03 -30.94
N VAL A 158 -5.34 -24.11 -31.65
CA VAL A 158 -6.31 -23.16 -31.09
C VAL A 158 -7.70 -23.81 -31.03
N LYS A 159 -8.34 -23.83 -29.87
CA LYS A 159 -9.68 -24.41 -29.65
C LYS A 159 -10.63 -23.40 -29.01
N ARG A 160 -11.89 -23.39 -29.43
CA ARG A 160 -12.96 -22.58 -28.81
C ARG A 160 -13.51 -23.26 -27.55
N ALA A 161 -13.95 -22.49 -26.55
CA ALA A 161 -14.71 -23.02 -25.42
C ALA A 161 -16.13 -23.43 -25.86
N LYS A 162 -16.58 -24.65 -25.52
CA LYS A 162 -17.96 -25.09 -25.77
C LYS A 162 -18.86 -24.48 -24.68
N LYS A 163 -19.98 -23.86 -25.07
CA LYS A 163 -20.99 -23.36 -24.12
C LYS A 163 -21.58 -24.55 -23.35
N ARG A 164 -21.53 -24.54 -22.02
CA ARG A 164 -22.16 -25.59 -21.19
C ARG A 164 -23.67 -25.35 -21.18
N GLN A 165 -24.46 -26.40 -21.41
CA GLN A 165 -25.91 -26.35 -21.24
C GLN A 165 -26.23 -26.46 -19.75
N ALA A 166 -26.95 -25.49 -19.20
CA ALA A 166 -27.36 -25.51 -17.80
C ALA A 166 -28.57 -26.47 -17.66
N SER A 167 -28.53 -27.34 -16.64
CA SER A 167 -29.66 -28.20 -16.30
C SER A 167 -30.77 -27.36 -15.70
N THR A 168 -32.00 -27.51 -16.19
CA THR A 168 -33.19 -26.95 -15.53
C THR A 168 -33.37 -27.62 -14.17
N LYS A 169 -33.38 -26.84 -13.09
CA LYS A 169 -33.65 -27.35 -11.74
C LYS A 169 -35.09 -27.87 -11.68
N ARG A 170 -35.29 -29.08 -11.15
CA ARG A 170 -36.63 -29.59 -10.82
C ARG A 170 -37.20 -28.73 -9.68
N PRO A 171 -38.43 -28.20 -9.80
CA PRO A 171 -39.09 -27.55 -8.67
C PRO A 171 -39.37 -28.59 -7.59
N TYR A 172 -39.12 -28.19 -6.34
CA TYR A 172 -39.41 -28.99 -5.15
C TYR A 172 -40.93 -29.09 -5.01
N GLN A 173 -41.46 -30.31 -4.89
CA GLN A 173 -42.87 -30.53 -4.59
C GLN A 173 -43.03 -30.54 -3.07
N ASP A 174 -43.69 -29.52 -2.54
CA ASP A 174 -44.15 -29.51 -1.15
C ASP A 174 -45.25 -30.55 -0.95
N LYS A 175 -45.15 -31.32 0.14
CA LYS A 175 -46.15 -32.27 0.63
C LYS A 175 -46.54 -31.91 2.05
#